data_AF-A0A948NFT2-F1
#
_entry.id   AF-A0A948NFT2-F1
#
_cell.length_a   1.000
_cell.length_b   1.000
_cell.length_c   1.000
_cell.angle_alpha   90.00
_cell.angle_beta   90.00
_cell.angle_gamma   90.00
#
_symmetry.space_group_name_H-M   'P 1'
#
loop_
_entity.id
_entity.type
_entity.pdbx_description
1 polymer ?
#
loop_
_entity_poly.entity_id
_entity_poly.type
_entity_poly.pdbx_seq_one_letter_code
_entity_poly.pdbx_strand_id
1 'polypeptide(L)'
;ALFAEGAMLHNEKHPTKPAQLVIVSPQECLLTIHEGRYHQVKRMFAAIGNKVEKLHREQIGSFLLGADLAEGTYRELTETEAAAFVA
;
A
#
# COMPACT_ATOMS: atom_id res chain seq x y z
N ALA A 1 15.88 0.02 -6.19
CA ALA A 1 14.85 -1.00 -5.84
C ALA A 1 13.65 -0.83 -6.78
N LEU A 2 12.89 -1.89 -7.03
CA LEU A 2 11.92 -2.02 -8.15
C LEU A 2 10.96 -0.83 -8.38
N PHE A 3 10.50 -0.16 -7.31
CA PHE A 3 9.57 0.98 -7.39
C PHE A 3 10.13 2.27 -6.77
N ALA A 4 11.43 2.32 -6.46
CA ALA A 4 12.05 3.45 -5.75
C ALA A 4 12.03 4.77 -6.55
N GLU A 5 11.96 4.69 -7.88
CA GLU A 5 11.87 5.86 -8.78
C GLU A 5 10.44 6.10 -9.29
N GLY A 6 9.47 5.32 -8.80
CA GLY A 6 8.13 5.26 -9.34
C GLY A 6 7.99 4.26 -10.49
N ALA A 7 6.74 3.98 -10.87
CA ALA A 7 6.39 3.08 -11.96
C ALA A 7 5.56 3.82 -13.00
N MET A 8 5.87 3.61 -14.29
CA MET A 8 5.04 4.12 -15.37
C MET A 8 3.84 3.20 -15.57
N LEU A 9 2.63 3.68 -15.29
CA LEU A 9 1.42 2.90 -15.50
C LEU A 9 0.84 3.21 -16.88
N HIS A 10 0.23 2.20 -17.51
CA HIS A 10 -0.48 2.37 -18.77
C HIS A 10 -1.56 3.47 -18.65
N ASN A 11 -1.62 4.37 -19.64
CA ASN A 11 -2.52 5.53 -19.72
C ASN A 11 -2.34 6.62 -18.63
N GLU A 12 -1.20 6.66 -17.94
CA GLU A 12 -0.83 7.82 -17.11
C GLU A 12 0.09 8.78 -17.88
N LYS A 13 0.10 10.06 -17.51
CA LYS A 13 1.04 11.05 -18.07
C LYS A 13 2.40 11.05 -17.37
N HIS A 14 2.41 10.65 -16.09
CA HIS A 14 3.56 10.70 -15.22
C HIS A 14 3.68 9.41 -14.42
N PRO A 15 4.91 8.97 -14.08
CA PRO A 15 5.09 7.83 -13.21
C PRO A 15 4.42 8.05 -11.86
N THR A 16 4.20 6.96 -11.12
CA THR A 16 3.84 7.05 -9.70
C THR A 16 4.92 7.80 -8.94
N LYS A 17 4.57 8.32 -7.76
CA LYS A 17 5.58 8.74 -6.78
C LYS A 17 6.49 7.54 -6.43
N PRO A 18 7.73 7.81 -5.97
CA PRO A 18 8.59 6.81 -5.34
C PRO A 18 7.85 5.95 -4.32
N ALA A 19 8.11 4.64 -4.35
CA ALA A 19 7.53 3.69 -3.42
C ALA A 19 8.63 2.80 -2.81
N GLN A 20 8.48 2.49 -1.52
CA GLN A 20 9.39 1.59 -0.82
C GLN A 20 8.85 0.17 -0.91
N LEU A 21 9.72 -0.76 -1.32
CA LEU A 21 9.40 -2.19 -1.44
C LEU A 21 10.32 -2.99 -0.52
N VAL A 22 9.74 -3.78 0.37
CA VAL A 22 10.44 -4.74 1.22
C VAL A 22 9.95 -6.14 0.88
N ILE A 23 10.86 -7.03 0.48
CA ILE A 23 10.52 -8.43 0.17
C ILE A 23 10.49 -9.22 1.48
N VAL A 24 9.36 -9.87 1.77
CA VAL A 24 9.16 -10.70 2.97
C VAL A 24 9.41 -12.16 2.62
N SER A 25 8.89 -12.61 1.48
CA SER A 25 9.07 -13.96 0.95
C SER A 25 9.02 -13.94 -0.59
N PRO A 26 9.27 -15.05 -1.31
CA PRO A 26 9.23 -15.07 -2.77
C PRO A 26 7.91 -14.60 -3.40
N GLN A 27 6.79 -14.66 -2.67
CA GLN A 27 5.45 -14.28 -3.15
C GLN A 27 4.78 -13.20 -2.28
N GLU A 28 5.53 -12.60 -1.35
CA GLU A 28 5.00 -11.62 -0.40
C GLU A 28 5.96 -10.46 -0.20
N CYS A 29 5.40 -9.25 -0.20
CA CYS A 29 6.16 -8.03 0.00
C CYS A 29 5.30 -6.97 0.68
N LEU A 30 5.96 -6.06 1.38
CA LEU A 30 5.38 -4.82 1.88
C LEU A 30 5.70 -3.70 0.88
N LEU A 31 4.65 -3.00 0.46
CA LEU A 31 4.75 -1.86 -0.45
C LEU A 31 4.18 -0.61 0.21
N THR A 32 5.03 0.39 0.44
CA THR A 32 4.64 1.69 0.96
C THR A 32 4.51 2.69 -0.19
N ILE A 33 3.33 3.32 -0.31
CA ILE A 33 3.03 4.35 -1.30
C ILE A 33 2.51 5.62 -0.62
N HIS A 34 2.74 6.78 -1.25
CA HIS A 34 2.35 8.10 -0.75
C HIS A 34 1.32 8.81 -1.65
N GLU A 35 0.54 8.02 -2.38
CA GLU A 35 -0.61 8.42 -3.22
C GLU A 35 -1.54 7.22 -3.39
N GLY A 36 -2.73 7.43 -3.96
CA GLY A 36 -3.76 6.40 -4.12
C GLY A 36 -4.46 6.46 -5.47
N ARG A 37 -3.73 6.24 -6.57
CA ARG A 37 -4.33 6.19 -7.92
C ARG A 37 -5.21 4.95 -8.11
N TYR A 38 -6.07 4.98 -9.13
CA TYR A 38 -6.96 3.87 -9.46
C TYR A 38 -6.17 2.56 -9.67
N HIS A 39 -6.48 1.54 -8.86
CA HIS A 39 -5.82 0.23 -8.84
C HIS A 39 -4.28 0.30 -8.84
N GLN A 40 -3.70 1.33 -8.23
CA GLN A 40 -2.27 1.65 -8.35
C GLN A 40 -1.37 0.44 -8.10
N VAL A 41 -1.48 -0.21 -6.93
CA VAL A 41 -0.63 -1.37 -6.59
C VAL A 41 -0.76 -2.48 -7.61
N LYS A 42 -2.00 -2.86 -7.98
CA LYS A 42 -2.24 -3.91 -8.98
C LYS A 42 -1.63 -3.54 -10.35
N ARG A 43 -1.74 -2.28 -10.77
CA ARG A 43 -1.18 -1.78 -12.03
C ARG A 43 0.35 -1.69 -11.99
N MET A 44 0.95 -1.34 -10.85
CA MET A 44 2.40 -1.32 -10.67
C MET A 44 3.01 -2.71 -10.88
N PHE A 45 2.42 -3.74 -10.27
CA PHE A 45 2.86 -5.13 -10.46
C PHE A 45 2.54 -5.64 -11.87
N ALA A 46 1.40 -5.28 -12.46
CA ALA A 46 1.09 -5.64 -13.85
C ALA A 46 2.08 -5.04 -14.85
N ALA A 47 2.56 -3.80 -14.61
CA ALA A 47 3.55 -3.14 -15.47
C ALA A 47 4.89 -3.87 -15.55
N ILE A 48 5.22 -4.71 -14.57
CA ILE A 48 6.43 -5.54 -14.54
C ILE A 48 6.13 -7.03 -14.85
N GLY A 49 4.96 -7.34 -15.40
CA GLY A 49 4.57 -8.70 -15.78
C GLY A 49 4.20 -9.60 -14.60
N ASN A 50 3.81 -9.04 -13.45
CA ASN A 50 3.38 -9.79 -12.27
C ASN A 50 1.89 -9.56 -11.96
N LYS A 51 1.28 -10.43 -11.16
CA LYS A 51 -0.13 -10.37 -10.77
C LYS A 51 -0.27 -10.38 -9.25
N VAL A 52 -1.06 -9.43 -8.74
CA VAL A 52 -1.41 -9.36 -7.32
C VAL A 52 -2.59 -10.29 -7.06
N GLU A 53 -2.34 -11.40 -6.37
CA GLU A 53 -3.39 -12.36 -5.98
C GLU A 53 -4.14 -11.90 -4.71
N LYS A 54 -3.42 -11.39 -3.72
CA LYS A 54 -3.99 -10.81 -2.50
C LYS A 54 -3.40 -9.42 -2.27
N LEU A 55 -4.26 -8.46 -1.91
CA LEU A 55 -3.86 -7.12 -1.53
C LEU A 55 -4.49 -6.81 -0.18
N HIS A 56 -3.66 -6.65 0.84
CA HIS A 56 -4.07 -6.29 2.19
C HIS A 56 -3.37 -5.00 2.58
N ARG A 57 -4.10 -4.06 3.19
CA ARG A 57 -3.56 -2.80 3.69
C ARG A 57 -3.49 -2.88 5.21
N GLU A 58 -2.28 -3.03 5.73
CA GLU A 58 -2.01 -3.17 7.16
C GLU A 58 -1.71 -1.85 7.87
N GLN A 59 -1.35 -0.78 7.15
CA GLN A 59 -0.93 0.49 7.76
C GLN A 59 -1.39 1.70 6.95
N ILE A 60 -1.77 2.78 7.65
CA ILE A 60 -2.01 4.12 7.08
C ILE A 60 -1.29 5.15 7.95
N GLY A 61 -0.34 5.89 7.38
CA GLY A 61 0.49 6.80 8.17
C GLY A 61 1.22 6.04 9.28
N SER A 62 1.13 6.49 10.52
CA SER A 62 1.64 5.79 11.70
C SER A 62 0.64 4.81 12.34
N PHE A 63 -0.60 4.73 11.83
CA PHE A 63 -1.61 3.81 12.34
C PHE A 63 -1.46 2.42 11.70
N LEU A 64 -1.25 1.40 12.53
CA LEU A 64 -1.20 -0.01 12.15
C LEU A 64 -2.55 -0.68 12.46
N LEU A 65 -3.05 -1.48 11.52
CA LEU A 65 -4.24 -2.31 11.71
C LEU A 65 -3.94 -3.39 12.75
N GLY A 66 -4.66 -3.38 13.87
CA GLY A 66 -4.51 -4.37 14.94
C GLY A 66 -4.82 -5.79 14.46
N ALA A 67 -4.01 -6.76 14.90
CA ALA A 67 -4.15 -8.18 14.55
C ALA A 67 -5.41 -8.84 15.15
N ASP A 68 -6.06 -8.16 16.09
CA ASP A 68 -7.26 -8.60 16.82
C ASP A 68 -8.58 -8.22 16.12
N LEU A 69 -8.53 -7.40 15.06
CA LEU A 69 -9.72 -7.00 14.32
C LEU A 69 -10.04 -8.01 13.21
N ALA A 70 -11.13 -8.76 13.38
CA ALA A 70 -11.56 -9.75 12.39
C ALA A 70 -12.03 -9.10 11.07
N GLU A 71 -11.86 -9.79 9.94
CA GLU A 71 -12.35 -9.32 8.65
C GLU A 71 -13.87 -9.06 8.69
N GLY A 72 -14.29 -7.92 8.14
CA GLY A 72 -15.70 -7.48 8.16
C GLY A 72 -16.14 -6.77 9.44
N THR A 73 -15.26 -6.65 10.45
CA THR A 73 -15.55 -5.92 11.69
C THR A 73 -14.91 -4.53 11.70
N TYR A 74 -15.38 -3.67 12.61
CA TYR A 74 -14.81 -2.35 12.85
C TYR A 74 -14.84 -2.02 14.34
N ARG A 75 -14.01 -1.06 14.74
CA ARG A 75 -14.04 -0.41 16.05
C ARG A 75 -13.74 1.07 15.88
N GLU A 76 -14.11 1.85 16.88
CA GLU A 76 -13.67 3.23 16.98
C GLU A 76 -12.15 3.30 17.22
N LEU A 77 -11.55 4.37 16.71
CA LEU A 77 -10.17 4.71 17.04
C LEU A 77 -10.09 5.24 18.46
N THR A 78 -9.00 4.92 19.18
CA THR A 78 -8.67 5.61 20.42
C THR A 78 -8.24 7.06 20.12
N GLU A 79 -8.28 7.95 21.11
CA GLU A 79 -7.83 9.34 20.93
C GLU A 79 -6.38 9.42 20.40
N THR A 80 -5.49 8.55 20.90
CA THR A 80 -4.10 8.44 20.44
C THR A 80 -4.01 8.03 18.96
N GLU A 81 -4.82 7.06 18.53
CA GLU A 81 -4.85 6.61 17.13
C GLU A 81 -5.48 7.66 16.22
N ALA A 82 -6.52 8.36 16.69
CA ALA A 82 -7.14 9.46 15.94
C ALA A 82 -6.15 10.61 15.73
N ALA A 83 -5.35 10.94 16.74
CA ALA A 83 -4.29 11.95 16.63
C ALA A 83 -3.23 11.61 15.56
N ALA A 84 -3.03 10.33 15.22
CA ALA A 84 -2.12 9.92 14.14
C ALA A 84 -2.55 10.40 12.75
N PHE A 85 -3.82 10.76 12.58
CA PHE A 85 -4.39 11.24 11.31
C PHE A 85 -4.57 12.76 11.24
N VAL A 86 -4.35 13.46 12.35
CA VAL A 86 -4.50 14.91 12.44
C VAL A 86 -3.10 15.51 12.52
N ALA A 87 -2.65 16.04 11.38
CA ALA A 87 -1.44 16.85 11.25
C ALA A 87 -1.82 18.31 10.99
#